data_AF-A0A1D1Y041-F1
#
_entry.id   AF-A0A1D1Y041-F1
#
_cell.length_a   1.000
_cell.length_b   1.000
_cell.length_c   1.000
_cell.angle_alpha   90.00
_cell.angle_beta   90.00
_cell.angle_gamma   90.00
#
_symmetry.space_group_name_H-M   'P 1'
#
loop_
_entity.id
_entity.type
_entity.pdbx_description
1 polymer ?
#
loop_
_entity_poly.entity_id
_entity_poly.type
_entity_poly.pdbx_seq_one_letter_code
_entity_poly.pdbx_strand_id
1 'polypeptide(L)'
;HPVAPLVSLHHLDVVEPVLPGQTRVAALRRLFEGPVRLDSAGVMQQSICYDVDKGRERKWTVAVAWGYAVQVVRGVMSPREVEMPTRTFLNWYRRADYTAYAFNTRPVARNPCQKAFVFYLASANGSTGGAAMTVTHYARHPGEAAHPTCKWKMEEPSAVERVVVYKRADPHLWDRAPRRNCCRVLPRKEGDGTMTVEVGLCRDGEISEPLSL
;
A
#
# COMPACT_ATOMS: atom_id res chain seq x y z
N HIS A 1 9.28 3.33 8.26
CA HIS A 1 8.07 3.86 7.60
C HIS A 1 8.45 5.22 7.02
N PRO A 2 7.85 5.71 5.92
CA PRO A 2 8.08 7.10 5.51
C PRO A 2 7.74 7.99 6.71
N VAL A 3 8.78 8.58 7.30
CA VAL A 3 8.67 9.39 8.52
C VAL A 3 8.21 10.80 8.19
N ALA A 4 8.14 11.14 6.90
CA ALA A 4 7.75 12.44 6.39
C ALA A 4 6.28 12.44 5.89
N PRO A 5 5.57 13.57 6.07
CA PRO A 5 4.25 13.77 5.49
C PRO A 5 4.33 13.93 3.98
N LEU A 6 3.20 13.69 3.32
CA LEU A 6 3.00 14.21 1.97
C LEU A 6 2.87 15.73 2.06
N VAL A 7 3.93 16.47 1.71
CA VAL A 7 3.96 17.93 1.80
C VAL A 7 3.48 18.59 0.52
N SER A 8 3.95 18.11 -0.64
CA SER A 8 3.62 18.70 -1.93
C SER A 8 3.66 17.67 -3.05
N LEU A 9 2.84 17.90 -4.08
CA LEU A 9 2.88 17.22 -5.36
C LEU A 9 3.38 18.23 -6.40
N HIS A 10 4.39 17.86 -7.17
CA HIS A 10 5.05 18.71 -8.16
C HIS A 10 5.24 17.95 -9.47
N HIS A 11 5.58 18.66 -10.54
CA HIS A 11 5.74 18.13 -11.91
C HIS A 11 4.50 17.43 -12.48
N LEU A 12 3.30 17.81 -12.02
CA LEU A 12 2.02 17.20 -12.40
C LEU A 12 1.71 17.31 -13.90
N ASP A 13 2.35 18.24 -14.60
CA ASP A 13 2.29 18.48 -16.05
C ASP A 13 3.14 17.49 -16.86
N VAL A 14 4.20 16.92 -16.27
CA VAL A 14 5.16 16.04 -16.96
C VAL A 14 5.01 14.58 -16.54
N VAL A 15 4.63 14.30 -15.29
CA VAL A 15 4.50 12.92 -14.77
C VAL A 15 3.16 12.29 -15.17
N GLU A 16 3.13 10.96 -15.19
CA GLU A 16 1.87 10.22 -15.33
C GLU A 16 0.89 10.54 -14.18
N PRO A 17 -0.43 10.42 -14.40
CA PRO A 17 -1.43 10.62 -13.36
C PRO A 17 -1.16 9.80 -12.10
N VAL A 18 -1.39 10.39 -10.91
CA VAL A 18 -1.20 9.71 -9.62
C VAL A 18 -2.11 8.49 -9.44
N LEU A 19 -3.25 8.43 -10.13
CA LEU A 19 -4.11 7.25 -10.19
C LEU A 19 -4.23 6.83 -11.67
N PRO A 20 -3.99 5.54 -11.99
CA PRO A 20 -3.98 5.09 -13.37
C PRO A 20 -5.38 5.13 -13.99
N GLY A 21 -5.44 5.25 -15.32
CA GLY A 21 -6.69 5.28 -16.09
C GLY A 21 -7.51 6.56 -15.97
N GLN A 22 -6.92 7.65 -15.44
CA GLN A 22 -7.56 8.95 -15.29
C GLN A 22 -6.67 10.06 -15.86
N THR A 23 -7.24 11.24 -16.12
CA THR A 23 -6.42 12.42 -16.42
C THR A 23 -5.69 12.90 -15.16
N ARG A 24 -4.59 13.63 -15.31
CA ARG A 24 -3.82 14.23 -14.20
C ARG A 24 -4.73 15.01 -13.23
N VAL A 25 -5.59 15.87 -13.76
CA VAL A 25 -6.52 16.69 -12.97
C VAL A 25 -7.58 15.85 -12.28
N ALA A 26 -8.17 14.86 -12.96
CA ALA A 26 -9.19 13.99 -12.38
C ALA A 26 -8.62 13.15 -11.23
N ALA A 27 -7.42 12.59 -11.42
CA ALA A 27 -6.72 11.83 -10.39
C ALA A 27 -6.42 12.68 -9.14
N LEU A 28 -6.01 13.94 -9.34
CA LEU A 28 -5.80 14.88 -8.24
C LEU A 28 -7.08 15.22 -7.52
N ARG A 29 -8.16 15.57 -8.24
CA ARG A 29 -9.47 15.83 -7.62
C ARG A 29 -9.91 14.67 -6.76
N ARG A 30 -9.80 13.44 -7.27
CA ARG A 30 -10.16 12.23 -6.51
C ARG A 30 -9.32 12.02 -5.25
N LEU A 31 -8.03 12.33 -5.29
CA LEU A 31 -7.16 12.28 -4.11
C LEU A 31 -7.57 13.33 -3.07
N PHE A 32 -7.80 14.58 -3.50
CA PHE A 32 -8.08 15.70 -2.61
C PHE A 32 -9.50 15.71 -2.06
N GLU A 33 -10.49 15.39 -2.90
CA GLU A 33 -11.89 15.28 -2.51
C GLU A 33 -12.18 13.98 -1.75
N GLY A 34 -11.29 12.98 -1.79
CA GLY A 34 -11.45 11.72 -1.08
C GLY A 34 -10.53 11.64 0.15
N PRO A 35 -9.44 10.86 0.08
CA PRO A 35 -8.55 10.61 1.21
C PRO A 35 -8.05 11.86 1.93
N VAL A 36 -7.62 12.91 1.21
CA VAL A 36 -7.08 14.13 1.86
C VAL A 36 -8.15 14.85 2.68
N ARG A 37 -9.38 14.93 2.16
CA ARG A 37 -10.51 15.52 2.90
C ARG A 37 -10.88 14.69 4.13
N LEU A 38 -10.73 13.37 4.06
CA LEU A 38 -11.09 12.46 5.16
C LEU A 38 -10.02 12.41 6.25
N ASP A 39 -8.75 12.33 5.88
CA ASP A 39 -7.61 12.27 6.82
C ASP A 39 -6.30 12.65 6.10
N SER A 40 -6.04 13.95 5.98
CA SER A 40 -4.82 14.48 5.34
C SER A 40 -3.52 14.01 5.98
N ALA A 41 -3.52 13.74 7.29
CA ALA A 41 -2.35 13.23 8.02
C ALA A 41 -2.01 11.79 7.60
N GLY A 42 -3.02 10.97 7.28
CA GLY A 42 -2.85 9.58 6.90
C GLY A 42 -2.53 9.32 5.43
N VAL A 43 -2.73 10.29 4.54
CA VAL A 43 -2.56 10.10 3.08
C VAL A 43 -1.12 9.70 2.74
N MET A 44 -1.00 8.64 1.92
CA MET A 44 0.25 8.01 1.48
C MET A 44 1.15 7.49 2.61
N GLN A 45 0.70 7.52 3.87
CA GLN A 45 1.41 6.87 4.96
C GLN A 45 1.34 5.36 4.76
N GLN A 46 2.50 4.73 4.79
CA GLN A 46 2.61 3.29 4.59
C GLN A 46 2.35 2.55 5.89
N SER A 47 1.59 1.46 5.85
CA SER A 47 1.44 0.47 6.92
C SER A 47 1.72 -0.92 6.37
N ILE A 48 2.43 -1.76 7.12
CA ILE A 48 2.87 -3.09 6.66
C ILE A 48 2.32 -4.13 7.62
N CYS A 49 1.77 -5.20 7.06
CA CYS A 49 1.24 -6.36 7.78
C CYS A 49 1.37 -7.62 6.94
N TYR A 50 1.09 -8.75 7.58
CA TYR A 50 1.28 -10.06 6.96
C TYR A 50 -0.02 -10.85 7.04
N ASP A 51 -0.39 -11.48 5.93
CA ASP A 51 -1.42 -12.51 5.90
C ASP A 51 -0.72 -13.88 6.02
N VAL A 52 -0.75 -14.45 7.22
CA VAL A 52 -0.09 -15.72 7.55
C VAL A 52 -1.14 -16.72 8.00
N ASP A 53 -1.41 -17.71 7.15
CA ASP A 53 -2.26 -18.86 7.46
C ASP A 53 -1.46 -20.15 7.24
N LYS A 54 -1.20 -20.89 8.34
CA LYS A 54 -0.44 -22.15 8.32
C LYS A 54 -1.18 -23.26 7.56
N GLY A 55 -2.52 -23.25 7.54
CA GLY A 55 -3.33 -24.28 6.88
C GLY A 55 -3.37 -24.13 5.35
N ARG A 56 -3.27 -22.89 4.84
CA ARG A 56 -3.34 -22.59 3.40
C ARG A 56 -1.99 -22.26 2.77
N GLU A 57 -0.89 -22.50 3.50
CA GLU A 57 0.47 -22.07 3.14
C GLU A 57 0.53 -20.59 2.72
N ARG A 58 -0.36 -19.75 3.26
CA ARG A 58 -0.46 -18.35 2.88
C ARG A 58 0.56 -17.56 3.67
N LYS A 59 1.49 -16.92 2.98
CA LYS A 59 2.48 -16.02 3.57
C LYS A 59 2.63 -14.81 2.66
N TRP A 60 1.78 -13.82 2.84
CA TRP A 60 1.81 -12.61 2.03
C TRP A 60 2.23 -11.40 2.85
N THR A 61 3.01 -10.53 2.23
CA THR A 61 3.28 -9.19 2.73
C THR A 61 2.26 -8.24 2.13
N VAL A 62 1.55 -7.50 2.97
CA VAL A 62 0.58 -6.48 2.58
C VAL A 62 1.13 -5.11 2.98
N ALA A 63 1.35 -4.25 1.99
CA ALA A 63 1.78 -2.87 2.19
C ALA A 63 0.66 -1.92 1.75
N VAL A 64 0.13 -1.16 2.70
CA VAL A 64 -0.95 -0.19 2.48
C VAL A 64 -0.35 1.20 2.46
N ALA A 65 -0.32 1.86 1.30
CA ALA A 65 -0.12 3.31 1.21
C ALA A 65 -1.51 3.96 1.16
N TRP A 66 -2.04 4.32 2.33
CA TRP A 66 -3.46 4.67 2.48
C TRP A 66 -3.84 5.88 1.61
N GLY A 67 -4.96 5.78 0.91
CA GLY A 67 -5.41 6.81 -0.04
C GLY A 67 -4.72 6.78 -1.40
N TYR A 68 -3.80 5.83 -1.64
CA TYR A 68 -3.14 5.67 -2.93
C TYR A 68 -3.24 4.23 -3.45
N ALA A 69 -2.53 3.29 -2.82
CA ALA A 69 -2.44 1.92 -3.30
C ALA A 69 -2.19 0.90 -2.18
N VAL A 70 -2.64 -0.33 -2.40
CA VAL A 70 -2.29 -1.51 -1.60
C VAL A 70 -1.48 -2.46 -2.47
N GLN A 71 -0.35 -2.93 -1.95
CA GLN A 71 0.49 -3.93 -2.59
C GLN A 71 0.40 -5.23 -1.80
N VAL A 72 0.11 -6.34 -2.49
CA VAL A 72 0.16 -7.68 -1.92
C VAL A 72 1.29 -8.43 -2.61
N VAL A 73 2.27 -8.90 -1.84
CA VAL A 73 3.45 -9.61 -2.35
C VAL A 73 3.50 -11.00 -1.73
N ARG A 74 3.88 -12.00 -2.51
CA ARG A 74 4.16 -13.34 -1.96
C ARG A 74 5.42 -13.31 -1.11
N GLY A 75 5.42 -14.12 -0.07
CA GLY A 75 6.52 -14.20 0.89
C GLY A 75 6.39 -13.15 1.99
N VAL A 76 7.16 -13.40 3.05
CA VAL A 76 7.40 -12.46 4.13
C VAL A 76 8.60 -11.61 3.75
N MET A 77 8.38 -10.32 3.53
CA MET A 77 9.43 -9.35 3.31
C MET A 77 9.64 -8.52 4.58
N SER A 78 10.89 -8.17 4.86
CA SER A 78 11.18 -7.32 6.03
C SER A 78 10.60 -5.91 5.83
N PRO A 79 10.20 -5.22 6.91
CA PRO A 79 9.73 -3.83 6.84
C PRO A 79 10.74 -2.92 6.16
N ARG A 80 12.02 -3.10 6.48
CA ARG A 80 13.12 -2.37 5.84
C ARG A 80 13.10 -2.52 4.32
N GLU A 81 12.86 -3.73 3.81
CA GLU A 81 12.78 -3.98 2.38
C GLU A 81 11.54 -3.35 1.75
N VAL A 82 10.38 -3.45 2.40
CA VAL A 82 9.10 -2.96 1.89
C VAL A 82 9.00 -1.43 1.93
N GLU A 83 9.65 -0.80 2.91
CA GLU A 83 9.73 0.67 3.05
C GLU A 83 10.68 1.31 2.05
N MET A 84 11.68 0.56 1.55
CA MET A 84 12.53 1.04 0.47
C MET A 84 11.76 0.96 -0.85
N PRO A 85 11.44 2.10 -1.49
CA PRO A 85 10.64 2.13 -2.70
C PRO A 85 11.35 1.39 -3.84
N THR A 86 10.59 0.56 -4.55
CA THR A 86 11.08 -0.13 -5.74
C THR A 86 11.27 0.86 -6.88
N ARG A 87 12.36 0.74 -7.63
CA ARG A 87 12.71 1.61 -8.76
C ARG A 87 11.84 1.34 -10.00
N THR A 88 10.55 1.66 -9.89
CA THR A 88 9.55 1.61 -10.97
C THR A 88 9.35 2.97 -11.65
N PHE A 89 9.99 4.02 -11.14
CA PHE A 89 9.93 5.39 -11.67
C PHE A 89 11.29 5.81 -12.24
N LEU A 90 11.24 6.65 -13.27
CA LEU A 90 12.43 7.21 -13.91
C LEU A 90 12.89 8.49 -13.20
N ASN A 91 14.18 8.78 -13.27
CA ASN A 91 14.69 10.10 -12.89
C ASN A 91 14.43 11.14 -14.01
N TRP A 92 14.74 12.40 -13.75
CA TRP A 92 14.58 13.50 -14.73
C TRP A 92 15.28 13.23 -16.07
N TYR A 93 16.45 12.59 -16.03
CA TYR A 93 17.22 12.19 -17.20
C TYR A 93 16.69 10.93 -17.91
N ARG A 94 15.51 10.44 -17.51
CA ARG A 94 14.82 9.26 -18.05
C ARG A 94 15.67 7.99 -18.03
N ARG A 95 16.59 7.88 -17.07
CA ARG A 95 17.43 6.69 -16.85
C ARG A 95 17.06 6.03 -15.51
N ALA A 96 17.20 4.71 -15.45
CA ALA A 96 17.06 3.97 -14.20
C ALA A 96 18.40 3.91 -13.46
N ASP A 97 18.95 5.07 -13.10
CA ASP A 97 20.20 5.20 -12.35
C ASP A 97 19.89 5.44 -10.86
N TYR A 98 20.45 4.60 -9.99
CA TYR A 98 20.20 4.65 -8.54
C TYR A 98 20.81 5.88 -7.87
N THR A 99 21.83 6.51 -8.47
CA THR A 99 22.51 7.69 -7.91
C THR A 99 21.75 8.99 -8.11
N ALA A 100 20.73 8.99 -8.97
CA ALA A 100 20.01 10.19 -9.41
C ALA A 100 18.70 10.46 -8.65
N TYR A 101 18.46 9.76 -7.54
CA TYR A 101 17.27 9.95 -6.70
C TYR A 101 17.64 10.61 -5.36
N ALA A 102 16.75 11.45 -4.84
CA ALA A 102 16.95 12.14 -3.57
C ALA A 102 16.76 11.23 -2.33
N PHE A 103 16.52 9.93 -2.54
CA PHE A 103 16.28 8.95 -1.49
C PHE A 103 16.71 7.55 -1.94
N ASN A 104 16.92 6.67 -0.96
CA ASN A 104 17.29 5.29 -1.22
C ASN A 104 16.17 4.54 -1.94
N THR A 105 16.51 3.87 -3.03
CA THR A 105 15.61 3.01 -3.79
C THR A 105 16.15 1.59 -3.81
N ARG A 106 15.27 0.61 -3.99
CA ARG A 106 15.67 -0.79 -4.22
C ARG A 106 15.43 -1.21 -5.67
N PRO A 107 16.24 -2.12 -6.23
CA PRO A 107 15.98 -2.70 -7.54
C PRO A 107 14.59 -3.33 -7.63
N VAL A 108 14.03 -3.36 -8.83
CA VAL A 108 12.85 -4.18 -9.12
C VAL A 108 13.16 -5.64 -8.79
N ALA A 109 12.23 -6.31 -8.11
CA ALA A 109 12.41 -7.70 -7.72
C ALA A 109 12.72 -8.57 -8.94
N ARG A 110 13.87 -9.25 -8.90
CA ARG A 110 14.27 -10.16 -9.99
C ARG A 110 13.50 -11.47 -9.97
N ASN A 111 13.04 -11.89 -8.79
CA ASN A 111 12.23 -13.09 -8.65
C ASN A 111 10.79 -12.81 -9.12
N PRO A 112 10.29 -13.52 -10.13
CA PRO A 112 8.92 -13.38 -10.62
C PRO A 112 7.84 -13.52 -9.52
N CYS A 113 8.09 -14.36 -8.52
CA CYS A 113 7.18 -14.57 -7.39
C CYS A 113 6.97 -13.33 -6.51
N GLN A 114 7.97 -12.44 -6.46
CA GLN A 114 7.95 -11.22 -5.65
C GLN A 114 7.37 -10.02 -6.42
N LYS A 115 6.87 -10.20 -7.64
CA LYS A 115 6.10 -9.15 -8.33
C LYS A 115 4.84 -8.86 -7.49
N ALA A 116 4.68 -7.60 -7.07
CA ALA A 116 3.56 -7.16 -6.27
C ALA A 116 2.26 -7.12 -7.08
N PHE A 117 1.16 -7.56 -6.49
CA PHE A 117 -0.19 -7.30 -6.97
C PHE A 117 -0.61 -5.93 -6.45
N VAL A 118 -0.87 -4.97 -7.34
CA VAL A 118 -1.14 -3.59 -6.97
C VAL A 118 -2.62 -3.27 -7.13
N PHE A 119 -3.22 -2.74 -6.07
CA PHE A 119 -4.61 -2.31 -6.03
C PHE A 119 -4.63 -0.80 -5.79
N TYR A 120 -5.11 -0.02 -6.75
CA TYR A 120 -5.19 1.43 -6.65
C TYR A 120 -6.52 1.88 -6.05
N LEU A 121 -6.53 3.06 -5.43
CA LEU A 121 -7.71 3.64 -4.81
C LEU A 121 -8.90 3.69 -5.81
N ALA A 122 -9.97 2.97 -5.49
CA ALA A 122 -11.24 2.90 -6.22
C ALA A 122 -12.28 3.89 -5.69
N SER A 123 -12.41 4.01 -4.37
CA SER A 123 -13.30 4.98 -3.72
C SER A 123 -12.88 5.19 -2.27
N ALA A 124 -13.30 6.32 -1.69
CA ALA A 124 -13.02 6.68 -0.32
C ALA A 124 -14.29 7.28 0.31
N ASN A 125 -14.82 6.61 1.31
CA ASN A 125 -16.00 7.02 2.05
C ASN A 125 -15.67 7.07 3.55
N GLY A 126 -16.35 7.92 4.30
CA GLY A 126 -16.13 8.03 5.74
C GLY A 126 -16.75 9.30 6.30
N SER A 127 -16.82 9.38 7.62
CA SER A 127 -17.15 10.63 8.30
C SER A 127 -15.90 11.50 8.48
N THR A 128 -16.09 12.77 8.80
CA THR A 128 -15.02 13.69 9.22
C THR A 128 -15.11 13.91 10.73
N GLY A 129 -13.99 13.92 11.46
CA GLY A 129 -13.96 14.20 12.90
C GLY A 129 -13.04 13.28 13.73
N GLY A 130 -12.88 13.59 15.03
CA GLY A 130 -11.87 12.97 15.90
C GLY A 130 -12.03 11.47 16.21
N ALA A 131 -13.21 10.89 15.94
CA ALA A 131 -13.46 9.44 16.04
C ALA A 131 -13.92 8.83 14.70
N ALA A 132 -13.66 9.54 13.59
CA ALA A 132 -14.16 9.16 12.28
C ALA A 132 -13.50 7.88 11.75
N MET A 133 -14.36 7.01 11.23
CA MET A 133 -13.95 5.81 10.54
C MET A 133 -14.00 6.05 9.04
N THR A 134 -12.93 5.70 8.35
CA THR A 134 -12.83 5.75 6.89
C THR A 134 -12.83 4.34 6.32
N VAL A 135 -13.47 4.19 5.17
CA VAL A 135 -13.54 2.97 4.38
C VAL A 135 -13.08 3.31 2.98
N THR A 136 -11.96 2.72 2.58
CA THR A 136 -11.37 2.93 1.26
C THR A 136 -11.35 1.61 0.50
N HIS A 137 -11.83 1.64 -0.74
CA HIS A 137 -11.83 0.49 -1.63
C HIS A 137 -10.68 0.62 -2.62
N TYR A 138 -10.02 -0.49 -2.92
CA TYR A 138 -8.91 -0.56 -3.88
C TYR A 138 -9.17 -1.69 -4.87
N ALA A 139 -8.86 -1.44 -6.13
CA ALA A 139 -9.07 -2.38 -7.23
C ALA A 139 -7.86 -2.41 -8.15
N ARG A 140 -7.68 -3.50 -8.87
CA ARG A 140 -6.64 -3.60 -9.90
C ARG A 140 -6.92 -2.64 -11.04
N HIS A 141 -5.86 -2.14 -11.67
CA HIS A 141 -6.00 -1.34 -12.87
C HIS A 141 -6.23 -2.25 -14.09
N PRO A 142 -7.25 -2.01 -14.93
CA PRO A 142 -7.40 -2.74 -16.18
C PRO A 142 -6.16 -2.60 -17.07
N GLY A 143 -5.73 -3.69 -17.68
CA GLY A 143 -4.53 -3.69 -18.55
C GLY A 143 -3.21 -3.80 -17.80
N GLU A 144 -3.21 -4.05 -16.49
CA GLU A 144 -1.99 -4.40 -15.76
C GLU A 144 -1.38 -5.69 -16.32
N ALA A 145 -0.05 -5.70 -16.51
CA ALA A 145 0.66 -6.82 -17.07
C ALA A 145 0.43 -8.09 -16.24
N ALA A 146 0.18 -9.22 -16.92
CA ALA A 146 -0.03 -10.51 -16.27
C ALA A 146 1.07 -10.81 -15.25
N HIS A 147 0.69 -11.41 -14.12
CA HIS A 147 1.68 -11.89 -13.17
C HIS A 147 2.44 -13.06 -13.80
N PRO A 148 3.79 -13.04 -13.73
CA PRO A 148 4.59 -14.12 -14.27
C PRO A 148 4.36 -15.39 -13.45
N THR A 149 4.61 -16.55 -14.06
CA THR A 149 4.53 -17.83 -13.39
C THR A 149 5.47 -17.87 -12.19
N CYS A 150 4.94 -18.19 -11.02
CA CYS A 150 5.69 -18.33 -9.78
C CYS A 150 5.84 -19.81 -9.40
N LYS A 151 7.06 -20.22 -9.03
CA LYS A 151 7.37 -21.61 -8.63
C LYS A 151 7.26 -21.88 -7.12
N TRP A 152 7.01 -20.85 -6.31
CA TRP A 152 6.83 -21.05 -4.86
C TRP A 152 5.53 -21.78 -4.57
N LYS A 153 5.60 -22.79 -3.70
CA LYS A 153 4.43 -23.50 -3.16
C LYS A 153 3.76 -22.60 -2.12
N MET A 154 2.87 -21.74 -2.59
CA MET A 154 2.15 -20.74 -1.79
C MET A 154 0.88 -20.35 -2.54
N GLU A 155 -0.19 -20.09 -1.79
CA GLU A 155 -1.42 -19.53 -2.35
C GLU A 155 -1.12 -18.23 -3.14
N GLU A 156 -1.69 -18.11 -4.34
CA GLU A 156 -1.51 -16.93 -5.17
C GLU A 156 -2.52 -15.83 -4.81
N PRO A 157 -2.10 -14.56 -4.67
CA PRO A 157 -3.01 -13.42 -4.46
C PRO A 157 -3.95 -13.09 -5.65
N SER A 158 -4.01 -13.89 -6.70
CA SER A 158 -4.81 -13.67 -7.92
C SER A 158 -6.30 -13.73 -7.63
N ALA A 159 -6.70 -14.55 -6.66
CA ALA A 159 -8.07 -14.61 -6.14
C ALA A 159 -8.47 -13.36 -5.32
N VAL A 160 -7.59 -12.39 -5.10
CA VAL A 160 -7.93 -11.09 -4.51
C VAL A 160 -8.28 -10.13 -5.66
N GLU A 161 -9.56 -9.79 -5.76
CA GLU A 161 -10.11 -8.86 -6.75
C GLU A 161 -10.10 -7.41 -6.23
N ARG A 162 -10.41 -7.24 -4.94
CA ARG A 162 -10.52 -5.94 -4.30
C ARG A 162 -9.96 -5.99 -2.88
N VAL A 163 -9.45 -4.84 -2.43
CA VAL A 163 -9.04 -4.65 -1.03
C VAL A 163 -9.91 -3.58 -0.41
N VAL A 164 -10.42 -3.83 0.80
CA VAL A 164 -11.15 -2.85 1.60
C VAL A 164 -10.29 -2.51 2.81
N VAL A 165 -9.94 -1.23 2.96
CA VAL A 165 -9.16 -0.74 4.09
C VAL A 165 -10.04 0.09 5.01
N TYR A 166 -10.17 -0.40 6.23
CA TYR A 166 -10.81 0.23 7.36
C TYR A 166 -9.75 1.01 8.15
N LYS A 167 -9.85 2.34 8.19
CA LYS A 167 -8.90 3.18 8.93
C LYS A 167 -9.61 4.15 9.88
N ARG A 168 -9.17 4.17 11.15
CA ARG A 168 -9.55 5.22 12.11
C ARG A 168 -8.63 6.44 11.96
N ALA A 169 -9.21 7.63 12.04
CA ALA A 169 -8.43 8.87 12.15
C ALA A 169 -7.65 8.88 13.47
N ASP A 170 -6.42 9.40 13.43
CA ASP A 170 -5.56 9.55 14.60
C ASP A 170 -5.00 10.97 14.63
N PRO A 171 -5.54 11.85 15.49
CA PRO A 171 -5.09 13.25 15.58
C PRO A 171 -3.60 13.38 15.94
N HIS A 172 -3.05 12.38 16.63
CA HIS A 172 -1.67 12.35 17.09
C HIS A 172 -0.76 11.51 16.20
N LEU A 173 -1.18 11.23 14.96
CA LEU A 173 -0.39 10.40 14.04
C LEU A 173 1.05 10.91 13.87
N TRP A 174 1.26 12.23 13.99
CA TRP A 174 2.56 12.87 13.88
C TRP A 174 3.45 12.82 15.12
N ASP A 175 2.87 12.48 16.27
CA ASP A 175 3.58 12.29 17.53
C ASP A 175 4.03 10.84 17.72
N ARG A 176 3.57 9.92 16.84
CA ARG A 176 3.83 8.48 16.92
C ARG A 176 5.09 8.09 16.15
N ALA A 177 6.24 8.26 16.80
CA ALA A 177 7.51 7.70 16.36
C ALA A 177 7.78 6.34 17.02
N PRO A 178 8.52 5.41 16.37
CA PRO A 178 9.02 5.46 14.99
C PRO A 178 8.02 4.92 13.95
N ARG A 179 6.95 4.24 14.40
CA ARG A 179 5.87 3.67 13.56
C ARG A 179 4.56 4.36 13.90
N ARG A 180 3.89 4.87 12.87
CA ARG A 180 2.68 5.70 13.00
C ARG A 180 1.41 4.86 13.08
N ASN A 181 1.20 4.01 12.07
CA ASN A 181 0.09 3.06 11.99
C ASN A 181 0.57 1.65 11.67
N CYS A 182 -0.05 0.66 12.30
CA CYS A 182 0.02 -0.75 11.97
C CYS A 182 -1.19 -1.16 11.13
N CYS A 183 -1.04 -2.23 10.35
CA CYS A 183 -2.18 -2.85 9.68
C CYS A 183 -2.39 -4.30 10.11
N ARG A 184 -3.59 -4.83 9.87
CA ARG A 184 -3.96 -6.22 10.15
C ARG A 184 -4.88 -6.74 9.06
N VAL A 185 -4.55 -7.89 8.49
CA VAL A 185 -5.43 -8.57 7.56
C VAL A 185 -6.51 -9.29 8.37
N LEU A 186 -7.78 -9.02 8.07
CA LEU A 186 -8.90 -9.65 8.76
C LEU A 186 -9.22 -11.01 8.12
N PRO A 187 -9.77 -11.97 8.89
CA PRO A 187 -10.16 -13.27 8.37
C PRO A 187 -11.07 -13.15 7.15
N ARG A 188 -10.74 -13.88 6.09
CA ARG A 188 -11.50 -13.92 4.84
C ARG A 188 -12.33 -15.20 4.77
N LYS A 189 -13.57 -15.11 4.29
CA LYS A 189 -14.35 -16.30 3.91
C LYS A 189 -13.78 -16.90 2.62
N GLU A 190 -13.83 -18.22 2.52
CA GLU A 190 -13.45 -18.91 1.30
C GLU A 190 -14.36 -18.49 0.13
N GLY A 191 -13.78 -18.28 -1.05
CA GLY A 191 -14.52 -17.80 -2.24
C GLY A 191 -14.79 -16.29 -2.29
N ASP A 192 -14.56 -15.52 -1.21
CA ASP A 192 -14.69 -14.06 -1.27
C ASP A 192 -13.46 -13.43 -1.94
N GLY A 193 -13.64 -12.75 -3.06
CA GLY A 193 -12.58 -12.01 -3.75
C GLY A 193 -12.07 -10.76 -2.99
N THR A 194 -12.62 -10.46 -1.82
CA THR A 194 -12.33 -9.25 -1.04
C THR A 194 -11.32 -9.52 0.08
N MET A 195 -10.17 -8.84 0.05
CA MET A 195 -9.27 -8.78 1.19
C MET A 195 -9.65 -7.58 2.07
N THR A 196 -9.82 -7.80 3.38
CA THR A 196 -10.12 -6.71 4.31
C THR A 196 -8.91 -6.44 5.20
N VAL A 197 -8.53 -5.16 5.31
CA VAL A 197 -7.38 -4.72 6.10
C VAL A 197 -7.84 -3.63 7.07
N GLU A 198 -7.49 -3.78 8.34
CA GLU A 198 -7.61 -2.70 9.33
C GLU A 198 -6.29 -1.93 9.40
N VAL A 199 -6.36 -0.59 9.43
CA VAL A 199 -5.23 0.31 9.67
C VAL A 199 -5.54 1.18 10.89
N GLY A 200 -4.61 1.23 11.84
CA GLY A 200 -4.75 2.09 13.01
C GLY A 200 -3.55 1.98 13.93
N LEU A 201 -3.78 2.25 15.22
CA LEU A 201 -2.73 2.23 16.22
C LEU A 201 -2.09 0.84 16.33
N CYS A 202 -0.77 0.85 16.48
CA CYS A 202 -0.01 -0.33 16.83
C CYS A 202 -0.37 -0.77 18.26
N ARG A 203 -0.54 -2.07 18.47
CA ARG A 203 -0.73 -2.66 19.80
C ARG A 203 0.62 -2.76 20.50
N ASP A 204 0.59 -2.85 21.84
CA ASP A 204 1.79 -3.10 22.63
C ASP A 204 2.47 -4.39 22.18
N GLY A 205 3.76 -4.30 21.89
CA GLY A 205 4.56 -5.43 21.39
C GLY A 205 4.29 -5.83 19.93
N GLU A 206 3.47 -5.10 19.17
CA GLU A 206 3.22 -5.40 17.75
C GLU A 206 4.43 -5.07 16.89
N ILE A 207 5.28 -6.08 16.69
CA ILE A 207 6.43 -6.00 15.80
C ILE A 207 5.98 -6.07 14.33
N SER A 208 6.69 -5.32 13.48
CA SER A 208 6.50 -5.34 12.04
C SER A 208 7.14 -6.55 11.37
N GLU A 209 7.64 -7.53 12.12
CA GLU A 209 8.19 -8.75 11.57
C GLU A 209 7.33 -9.91 12.07
N PRO A 210 7.03 -10.93 11.26
CA PRO A 210 6.42 -12.13 11.81
C PRO A 210 7.40 -12.73 12.81
N LEU A 211 6.93 -12.93 14.05
CA LEU A 211 7.64 -13.73 15.05
C LEU A 211 8.03 -15.03 14.36
N SER A 212 9.34 -15.31 14.36
CA SER A 212 9.99 -16.46 13.70
C SER A 212 9.08 -17.68 13.65
N LEU A 213 8.65 -18.02 12.43
CA LEU A 213 7.91 -19.24 12.09
C LEU A 213 8.83 -20.46 12.13
#